data_AF-A0AAU6LER9-F1
#
_entry.id   AF-A0AAU6LER9-F1
#
_cell.length_a   1.000
_cell.length_b   1.000
_cell.length_c   1.000
_cell.angle_alpha   90.00
_cell.angle_beta   90.00
_cell.angle_gamma   90.00
#
_symmetry.space_group_name_H-M   'P 1'
#
loop_
_entity.id
_entity.type
_entity.pdbx_description
1 polymer ?
#
loop_
_entity_poly.entity_id
_entity_poly.type
_entity_poly.pdbx_seq_one_letter_code
_entity_poly.pdbx_strand_id
1 'polypeptide(L)'
;MNSPVPPVRSSWDRIDGWLREHAPTSYENLARPADAGAVEAAQAEMGLRFPADLVDSLLCHDGLLRWGSVLPGPPPQSVAQIVAHWRMRSEIDADDEDLGEPSEPGAEPWWHPRWIPWAESHGTAQVIDMREGPQQGRLGTACHDDTAHFEDGWPSLAAYLAEVADVLDHGGLADGCAPYLIGDGELWWDLEGETELNGEPLVPAPTPARTAALAVRASWSLPELLGEPVRPAGEDALVIEALARDWSVVLPPDYVAVASAYGDTMISDYLYFFGARGLRAYGERNAPGAPSPSVPHPVLPTSGGVLAFGHTIEGDRLFLVPHADGSWTVSAFRRGWADWHDTGIGFGEWFRGALAGVLATDWLPEWEPGPHPLELGPDARAAA
;
A
#
# COMPACT_ATOMS: atom_id res chain seq x y z
N MET A 1 -15.57 -13.50 2.43
CA MET A 1 -15.21 -14.50 3.45
C MET A 1 -14.04 -13.88 4.21
N ASN A 2 -14.20 -13.48 5.48
CA ASN A 2 -13.09 -12.93 6.24
C ASN A 2 -12.03 -14.01 6.39
N SER A 3 -10.81 -13.73 5.93
CA SER A 3 -9.65 -14.58 6.22
C SER A 3 -9.49 -14.70 7.75
N PRO A 4 -9.12 -15.87 8.27
CA PRO A 4 -8.90 -16.04 9.70
C PRO A 4 -7.75 -15.12 10.16
N VAL A 5 -7.96 -14.41 11.27
CA VAL A 5 -6.93 -13.56 11.88
C VAL A 5 -5.75 -14.44 12.31
N PRO A 6 -4.50 -14.13 11.90
CA PRO A 6 -3.31 -14.86 12.33
C PRO A 6 -3.13 -14.88 13.85
N PRO A 7 -2.51 -15.93 14.42
CA PRO A 7 -2.13 -15.93 15.83
C PRO A 7 -1.12 -14.82 16.15
N VAL A 8 -1.22 -14.20 17.33
CA VAL A 8 -0.34 -13.11 17.79
C VAL A 8 1.15 -13.46 17.66
N ARG A 9 1.55 -14.68 18.03
CA ARG A 9 2.95 -15.12 17.91
C ARG A 9 3.45 -15.12 16.47
N SER A 10 2.61 -15.50 15.51
CA SER A 10 2.97 -15.47 14.09
C SER A 10 3.20 -14.04 13.59
N SER A 11 2.40 -13.09 14.06
CA SER A 11 2.58 -11.67 13.72
C SER A 11 3.86 -11.12 14.37
N TRP A 12 4.12 -11.43 15.64
CA TRP A 12 5.38 -11.05 16.30
C TRP A 12 6.61 -11.67 15.64
N ASP A 13 6.57 -12.94 15.22
CA ASP A 13 7.70 -13.58 14.52
C ASP A 13 8.06 -12.83 13.22
N ARG A 14 7.06 -12.32 12.50
CA ARG A 14 7.25 -11.49 11.28
C ARG A 14 7.80 -10.11 11.63
N ILE A 15 7.18 -9.41 12.58
CA ILE A 15 7.64 -8.10 13.06
C ILE A 15 9.09 -8.19 13.55
N ASP A 16 9.42 -9.19 14.37
CA ASP A 16 10.78 -9.45 14.85
C ASP A 16 11.75 -9.74 13.70
N GLY A 17 11.34 -10.54 12.73
CA GLY A 17 12.12 -10.82 11.52
C GLY A 17 12.49 -9.54 10.80
N TRP A 18 11.49 -8.70 10.55
CA TRP A 18 11.64 -7.42 9.88
C TRP A 18 12.52 -6.46 10.68
N LEU A 19 12.26 -6.30 11.98
CA LEU A 19 13.03 -5.40 12.85
C LEU A 19 14.49 -5.83 12.96
N ARG A 20 14.79 -7.13 13.08
CA ARG A 20 16.18 -7.61 13.12
C ARG A 20 16.97 -7.26 11.86
N GLU A 21 16.33 -7.21 10.71
CA GLU A 21 16.98 -6.94 9.42
C GLU A 21 17.05 -5.44 9.10
N HIS A 22 15.96 -4.71 9.36
CA HIS A 22 15.77 -3.34 8.87
C HIS A 22 15.80 -2.28 9.95
N ALA A 23 15.50 -2.61 11.20
CA ALA A 23 15.48 -1.68 12.34
C ALA A 23 16.06 -2.32 13.62
N PRO A 24 17.33 -2.75 13.63
CA PRO A 24 17.92 -3.52 14.73
C PRO A 24 17.90 -2.76 16.06
N THR A 25 18.04 -1.43 16.02
CA THR A 25 17.98 -0.56 17.20
C THR A 25 16.59 -0.60 17.88
N SER A 26 15.53 -0.73 17.08
CA SER A 26 14.15 -0.93 17.56
C SER A 26 13.94 -2.36 18.06
N TYR A 27 14.53 -3.37 17.38
CA TYR A 27 14.50 -4.76 17.87
C TYR A 27 15.14 -4.90 19.25
N GLU A 28 16.33 -4.30 19.44
CA GLU A 28 17.03 -4.30 20.72
C GLU A 28 16.26 -3.57 21.83
N ASN A 29 15.31 -2.72 21.46
CA ASN A 29 14.43 -2.04 22.41
C ASN A 29 13.27 -2.91 22.92
N LEU A 30 12.90 -3.96 22.20
CA LEU A 30 11.85 -4.89 22.65
C LEU A 30 12.35 -5.64 23.89
N ALA A 31 11.53 -5.62 24.94
CA ALA A 31 11.85 -6.37 26.15
C ALA A 31 11.80 -7.88 25.89
N ARG A 32 12.43 -8.64 26.78
CA ARG A 32 12.33 -10.10 26.77
C ARG A 32 10.89 -10.54 27.10
N PRO A 33 10.50 -11.79 26.79
CA PRO A 33 9.24 -12.36 27.25
C PRO A 33 8.98 -12.13 28.74
N ALA A 34 7.73 -11.82 29.06
CA ALA A 34 7.27 -11.67 30.44
C ALA A 34 7.39 -12.99 31.21
N ASP A 35 7.60 -12.89 32.51
CA ASP A 35 7.46 -14.06 33.39
C ASP A 35 5.99 -14.46 33.48
N ALA A 36 5.68 -15.72 33.17
CA ALA A 36 4.31 -16.22 33.20
C ALA A 36 3.67 -16.11 34.59
N GLY A 37 4.48 -16.24 35.65
CA GLY A 37 4.03 -16.03 37.04
C GLY A 37 3.64 -14.59 37.32
N ALA A 38 4.38 -13.62 36.76
CA ALA A 38 4.04 -12.20 36.83
C ALA A 38 2.72 -11.89 36.09
N VAL A 39 2.48 -12.48 34.92
CA VAL A 39 1.20 -12.34 34.19
C VAL A 39 0.04 -12.88 35.03
N GLU A 40 0.19 -14.07 35.62
CA GLU A 40 -0.84 -14.64 36.51
C GLU A 40 -1.09 -13.79 37.76
N ALA A 41 -0.04 -13.22 38.34
CA ALA A 41 -0.17 -12.30 39.47
C ALA A 41 -0.93 -11.02 39.08
N ALA A 42 -0.64 -10.45 37.90
CA ALA A 42 -1.35 -9.28 37.38
C ALA A 42 -2.84 -9.56 37.16
N GLN A 43 -3.20 -10.70 36.55
CA GLN A 43 -4.59 -11.13 36.40
C GLN A 43 -5.31 -11.26 37.74
N ALA A 44 -4.66 -11.88 38.73
CA ALA A 44 -5.23 -12.07 40.06
C ALA A 44 -5.46 -10.72 40.77
N GLU A 45 -4.54 -9.79 40.59
CA GLU A 45 -4.58 -8.48 41.21
C GLU A 45 -5.65 -7.57 40.60
N MET A 46 -5.71 -7.50 39.28
CA MET A 46 -6.71 -6.72 38.55
C MET A 46 -8.11 -7.35 38.63
N GLY A 47 -8.21 -8.61 39.07
CA GLY A 47 -9.46 -9.36 39.09
C GLY A 47 -10.00 -9.65 37.68
N LEU A 48 -9.14 -9.61 36.66
CA LEU A 48 -9.48 -9.81 35.25
C LEU A 48 -8.74 -11.03 34.69
N ARG A 49 -9.33 -11.68 33.70
CA ARG A 49 -8.59 -12.58 32.81
C ARG A 49 -8.08 -11.76 31.64
N PHE A 50 -6.80 -11.84 31.35
CA PHE A 50 -6.25 -11.23 30.15
C PHE A 50 -6.70 -12.06 28.94
N PRO A 51 -7.00 -11.40 27.80
CA PRO A 51 -7.31 -12.13 26.59
C PRO A 51 -6.08 -12.92 26.13
N ALA A 52 -6.30 -14.07 25.48
CA ALA A 52 -5.22 -14.93 25.00
C ALA A 52 -4.22 -14.15 24.13
N ASP A 53 -4.71 -13.25 23.28
CA ASP A 53 -3.91 -12.37 22.44
C ASP A 53 -2.89 -11.54 23.26
N LEU A 54 -3.33 -10.94 24.38
CA LEU A 54 -2.43 -10.15 25.23
C LEU A 54 -1.41 -11.02 25.95
N VAL A 55 -1.84 -12.18 26.47
CA VAL A 55 -0.93 -13.13 27.12
C VAL A 55 0.14 -13.59 26.14
N ASP A 56 -0.23 -13.96 24.92
CA ASP A 56 0.73 -14.36 23.89
C ASP A 56 1.66 -13.21 23.50
N SER A 57 1.16 -11.98 23.39
CA SER A 57 1.98 -10.79 23.11
C SER A 57 3.02 -10.55 24.20
N LEU A 58 2.62 -10.58 25.48
CA LEU A 58 3.51 -10.42 26.63
C LEU A 58 4.55 -11.54 26.72
N LEU A 59 4.19 -12.76 26.32
CA LEU A 59 5.10 -13.89 26.23
C LEU A 59 6.04 -13.83 25.01
N CYS A 60 5.84 -12.89 24.09
CA CYS A 60 6.85 -12.49 23.10
C CYS A 60 7.72 -11.36 23.66
N HIS A 61 7.11 -10.25 24.08
CA HIS A 61 7.80 -9.07 24.60
C HIS A 61 7.04 -8.44 25.78
N ASP A 62 7.72 -8.27 26.92
CA ASP A 62 7.19 -7.56 28.09
C ASP A 62 7.29 -6.04 27.93
N GLY A 63 6.70 -5.51 26.86
CA GLY A 63 6.79 -4.09 26.48
C GLY A 63 8.17 -3.69 25.93
N LEU A 64 8.57 -2.45 26.21
CA LEU A 64 9.83 -1.86 25.74
C LEU A 64 10.81 -1.55 26.88
N LEU A 65 12.11 -1.58 26.57
CA LEU A 65 13.18 -1.18 27.50
C LEU A 65 13.28 0.34 27.66
N ARG A 66 13.00 1.09 26.59
CA ARG A 66 12.88 2.56 26.57
C ARG A 66 11.72 2.96 25.66
N TRP A 67 11.27 4.20 25.71
CA TRP A 67 10.26 4.70 24.79
C TRP A 67 10.71 4.53 23.32
N GLY A 68 9.80 4.17 22.42
CA GLY A 68 10.07 4.01 20.99
C GLY A 68 8.81 3.68 20.18
N SER A 69 8.87 3.90 18.87
CA SER A 69 7.75 3.73 17.93
C SER A 69 7.82 2.38 17.21
N VAL A 70 7.70 1.28 17.96
CA VAL A 70 7.74 -0.08 17.38
C VAL A 70 6.43 -0.50 16.71
N LEU A 71 5.33 0.16 17.07
CA LEU A 71 3.97 -0.03 16.55
C LEU A 71 3.39 1.37 16.22
N PRO A 72 2.39 1.47 15.33
CA PRO A 72 1.84 2.77 14.91
C PRO A 72 1.12 3.55 16.01
N GLY A 73 0.72 2.88 17.10
CA GLY A 73 0.10 3.51 18.26
C GLY A 73 1.08 3.75 19.41
N PRO A 74 0.56 3.97 20.62
CA PRO A 74 1.39 4.06 21.83
C PRO A 74 2.29 2.82 22.01
N PRO A 75 3.48 2.96 22.64
CA PRO A 75 4.35 1.83 22.89
C PRO A 75 3.69 0.80 23.83
N PRO A 76 3.90 -0.50 23.59
CA PRO A 76 3.38 -1.55 24.45
C PRO A 76 3.99 -1.48 25.86
N GLN A 77 3.15 -1.66 26.86
CA GLN A 77 3.52 -1.66 28.27
C GLN A 77 3.94 -3.07 28.73
N SER A 78 4.91 -3.12 29.64
CA SER A 78 5.22 -4.33 30.41
C SER A 78 4.06 -4.69 31.36
N VAL A 79 4.00 -5.95 31.81
CA VAL A 79 3.03 -6.41 32.82
C VAL A 79 2.98 -5.49 34.03
N ALA A 80 4.15 -5.06 34.53
CA ALA A 80 4.24 -4.18 35.67
C ALA A 80 3.65 -2.79 35.39
N GLN A 81 3.88 -2.25 34.19
CA GLN A 81 3.32 -0.97 33.75
C GLN A 81 1.80 -1.06 33.55
N ILE A 82 1.29 -2.14 32.94
CA ILE A 82 -0.15 -2.39 32.78
C ILE A 82 -0.86 -2.32 34.14
N VAL A 83 -0.34 -3.04 35.14
CA VAL A 83 -0.91 -3.06 36.49
C VAL A 83 -0.83 -1.69 37.16
N ALA A 84 0.32 -1.02 37.07
CA ALA A 84 0.50 0.30 37.68
C ALA A 84 -0.44 1.35 37.06
N HIS A 85 -0.58 1.34 35.73
CA HIS A 85 -1.50 2.22 35.00
C HIS A 85 -2.94 1.95 35.38
N TRP A 86 -3.36 0.68 35.38
CA TRP A 86 -4.71 0.28 35.74
C TRP A 86 -5.06 0.71 37.17
N ARG A 87 -4.15 0.52 38.14
CA ARG A 87 -4.34 0.98 39.53
C ARG A 87 -4.54 2.48 39.58
N MET A 88 -3.62 3.24 38.99
CA MET A 88 -3.65 4.70 38.98
C MET A 88 -4.97 5.22 38.40
N ARG A 89 -5.41 4.71 37.25
CA ARG A 89 -6.67 5.14 36.62
C ARG A 89 -7.89 4.76 37.47
N SER A 90 -7.88 3.57 38.08
CA SER A 90 -8.97 3.11 38.95
C SER A 90 -9.05 3.88 40.26
N GLU A 91 -7.91 4.34 40.80
CA GLU A 91 -7.86 5.23 41.96
C GLU A 91 -8.43 6.62 41.63
N ILE A 92 -8.07 7.19 40.48
CA ILE A 92 -8.61 8.49 40.02
C ILE A 92 -10.13 8.39 39.80
N ASP A 93 -10.60 7.34 39.11
CA ASP A 93 -12.02 7.08 38.87
C ASP A 93 -12.81 6.91 40.19
N ALA A 94 -12.19 6.30 41.21
CA ALA A 94 -12.81 6.15 42.53
C ALA A 94 -12.83 7.46 43.35
N ASP A 95 -11.89 8.37 43.11
CA ASP A 95 -11.79 9.66 43.80
C ASP A 95 -12.67 10.75 43.15
N ASP A 96 -13.06 10.58 41.88
CA ASP A 96 -13.88 11.52 41.11
C ASP A 96 -15.07 10.82 40.42
N GLU A 97 -16.21 10.76 41.12
CA GLU A 97 -17.43 10.10 40.66
C GLU A 97 -17.97 10.66 39.33
N ASP A 98 -17.62 11.91 38.97
CA ASP A 98 -18.10 12.55 37.73
C ASP A 98 -17.37 12.02 36.47
N LEU A 99 -16.19 11.39 36.61
CA LEU A 99 -15.42 10.82 35.49
C LEU A 99 -15.95 9.44 35.04
N GLY A 100 -16.51 8.67 35.96
CA GLY A 100 -17.01 7.32 35.70
C GLY A 100 -18.36 7.28 34.99
N GLU A 101 -19.11 8.39 34.98
CA GLU A 101 -20.39 8.50 34.28
C GLU A 101 -20.19 8.92 32.82
N PRO A 102 -20.75 8.18 31.85
CA PRO A 102 -20.76 8.61 30.45
C PRO A 102 -21.41 9.98 30.29
N SER A 103 -20.79 10.87 29.53
CA SER A 103 -21.33 12.23 29.32
C SER A 103 -22.71 12.24 28.65
N GLU A 104 -23.00 11.22 27.82
CA GLU A 104 -24.31 11.00 27.20
C GLU A 104 -24.67 9.50 27.13
N PRO A 105 -25.97 9.14 27.01
CA PRO A 105 -26.37 7.75 26.86
C PRO A 105 -25.75 7.07 25.64
N GLY A 106 -24.92 6.05 25.88
CA GLY A 106 -24.21 5.32 24.83
C GLY A 106 -22.78 5.82 24.57
N ALA A 107 -22.36 6.91 25.21
CA ALA A 107 -20.95 7.29 25.26
C ALA A 107 -20.16 6.32 26.17
N GLU A 108 -18.86 6.26 25.94
CA GLU A 108 -17.96 5.51 26.82
C GLU A 108 -17.53 6.40 28.00
N PRO A 109 -17.26 5.82 29.18
CA PRO A 109 -16.74 6.58 30.32
C PRO A 109 -15.28 7.02 30.08
N TRP A 110 -14.77 7.89 30.94
CA TRP A 110 -13.34 8.23 30.95
C TRP A 110 -12.46 7.01 31.29
N TRP A 111 -12.93 6.15 32.20
CA TRP A 111 -12.26 4.91 32.57
C TRP A 111 -13.27 3.80 32.89
N HIS A 112 -12.83 2.54 32.78
CA HIS A 112 -13.60 1.41 33.25
C HIS A 112 -12.68 0.33 33.85
N PRO A 113 -12.98 -0.24 35.02
CA PRO A 113 -12.12 -1.23 35.68
C PRO A 113 -11.86 -2.52 34.89
N ARG A 114 -12.69 -2.82 33.88
CA ARG A 114 -12.49 -3.97 32.96
C ARG A 114 -11.68 -3.62 31.70
N TRP A 115 -11.05 -2.46 31.62
CA TRP A 115 -10.16 -2.10 30.53
C TRP A 115 -8.72 -2.39 30.91
N ILE A 116 -7.99 -3.09 30.04
CA ILE A 116 -6.58 -3.41 30.24
C ILE A 116 -5.74 -2.42 29.42
N PRO A 117 -5.00 -1.48 30.04
CA PRO A 117 -4.17 -0.51 29.33
C PRO A 117 -2.90 -1.21 28.86
N TRP A 118 -2.91 -1.75 27.64
CA TRP A 118 -1.80 -2.58 27.17
C TRP A 118 -0.68 -1.78 26.52
N ALA A 119 -0.97 -0.54 26.10
CA ALA A 119 -0.02 0.39 25.51
C ALA A 119 -0.34 1.83 25.95
N GLU A 120 0.68 2.69 26.10
CA GLU A 120 0.50 4.04 26.63
C GLU A 120 1.56 5.02 26.14
N SER A 121 1.13 6.25 25.87
CA SER A 121 2.00 7.39 25.60
C SER A 121 1.35 8.67 26.10
N HIS A 122 2.11 9.48 26.84
CA HIS A 122 1.69 10.81 27.30
C HIS A 122 0.34 10.84 28.03
N GLY A 123 0.03 9.80 28.79
CA GLY A 123 -1.20 9.65 29.57
C GLY A 123 -2.35 9.02 28.79
N THR A 124 -2.30 8.98 27.46
CA THR A 124 -3.31 8.33 26.62
C THR A 124 -2.95 6.85 26.47
N ALA A 125 -3.89 5.97 26.80
CA ALA A 125 -3.68 4.53 26.76
C ALA A 125 -4.50 3.89 25.64
N GLN A 126 -3.90 2.96 24.90
CA GLN A 126 -4.67 1.99 24.14
C GLN A 126 -5.08 0.85 25.08
N VAL A 127 -6.37 0.57 25.12
CA VAL A 127 -6.99 -0.35 26.08
C VAL A 127 -7.65 -1.54 25.39
N ILE A 128 -7.65 -2.70 26.04
CA ILE A 128 -8.44 -3.86 25.63
C ILE A 128 -9.69 -3.95 26.51
N ASP A 129 -10.87 -3.98 25.89
CA ASP A 129 -12.15 -4.01 26.59
C ASP A 129 -12.54 -5.44 27.01
N MET A 130 -12.52 -5.72 28.31
CA MET A 130 -12.93 -7.02 28.87
C MET A 130 -14.34 -7.03 29.46
N ARG A 131 -15.19 -6.06 29.09
CA ARG A 131 -16.62 -6.10 29.40
C ARG A 131 -17.28 -7.29 28.67
N GLU A 132 -18.21 -7.94 29.34
CA GLU A 132 -18.92 -9.09 28.78
C GLU A 132 -19.80 -8.65 27.61
N GLY A 133 -19.64 -9.32 26.47
CA GLY A 133 -20.44 -9.02 25.29
C GLY A 133 -19.76 -9.46 24.00
N PRO A 134 -20.43 -9.23 22.85
CA PRO A 134 -19.89 -9.60 21.54
C PRO A 134 -18.63 -8.82 21.14
N GLN A 135 -18.35 -7.72 21.83
CA GLN A 135 -17.21 -6.83 21.59
C GLN A 135 -16.04 -7.07 22.56
N GLN A 136 -16.14 -8.06 23.45
CA GLN A 136 -15.08 -8.37 24.40
C GLN A 136 -13.76 -8.70 23.67
N GLY A 137 -12.68 -8.03 24.04
CA GLY A 137 -11.35 -8.16 23.45
C GLY A 137 -11.00 -7.10 22.40
N ARG A 138 -11.93 -6.20 22.04
CA ARG A 138 -11.63 -5.08 21.13
C ARG A 138 -10.65 -4.09 21.76
N LEU A 139 -9.90 -3.41 20.91
CA LEU A 139 -9.02 -2.31 21.28
C LEU A 139 -9.77 -0.99 21.14
N GLY A 140 -9.45 -0.05 22.00
CA GLY A 140 -9.87 1.35 21.90
C GLY A 140 -8.86 2.24 22.59
N THR A 141 -9.20 3.52 22.72
CA THR A 141 -8.33 4.53 23.29
C THR A 141 -9.00 5.15 24.51
N ALA A 142 -8.30 5.13 25.64
CA ALA A 142 -8.66 5.88 26.84
C ALA A 142 -7.80 7.15 26.89
N CYS A 143 -8.41 8.28 26.53
CA CYS A 143 -7.76 9.59 26.55
C CYS A 143 -7.36 10.01 27.97
N HIS A 144 -6.37 10.88 28.09
CA HIS A 144 -5.96 11.41 29.39
C HIS A 144 -6.90 12.49 29.91
N ASP A 145 -7.50 13.26 29.01
CA ASP A 145 -8.29 14.47 29.26
C ASP A 145 -9.73 14.40 28.72
N ASP A 146 -10.13 13.27 28.14
CA ASP A 146 -11.47 13.08 27.56
C ASP A 146 -11.96 11.62 27.75
N THR A 147 -13.22 11.38 27.42
CA THR A 147 -13.86 10.07 27.34
C THR A 147 -13.12 9.11 26.40
N ALA A 148 -13.26 7.81 26.67
CA ALA A 148 -12.70 6.79 25.80
C ALA A 148 -13.48 6.69 24.47
N HIS A 149 -12.85 6.12 23.46
CA HIS A 149 -13.49 5.85 22.17
C HIS A 149 -13.04 4.51 21.60
N PHE A 150 -13.95 3.85 20.89
CA PHE A 150 -13.74 2.52 20.28
C PHE A 150 -14.21 2.47 18.82
N GLU A 151 -14.78 3.55 18.26
CA GLU A 151 -15.30 3.57 16.89
C GLU A 151 -14.21 3.25 15.84
N ASP A 152 -13.02 3.83 16.03
CA ASP A 152 -11.86 3.64 15.15
C ASP A 152 -10.90 2.57 15.69
N GLY A 153 -11.35 1.75 16.66
CA GLY A 153 -10.56 0.73 17.32
C GLY A 153 -10.44 -0.59 16.55
N TRP A 154 -9.57 -1.48 17.04
CA TRP A 154 -9.36 -2.79 16.43
C TRP A 154 -10.27 -3.86 17.02
N PRO A 155 -10.72 -4.86 16.23
CA PRO A 155 -11.57 -5.93 16.75
C PRO A 155 -10.85 -6.85 17.75
N SER A 156 -9.52 -6.95 17.67
CA SER A 156 -8.67 -7.63 18.66
C SER A 156 -7.20 -7.23 18.51
N LEU A 157 -6.37 -7.57 19.50
CA LEU A 157 -4.93 -7.34 19.44
C LEU A 157 -4.28 -8.19 18.34
N ALA A 158 -4.77 -9.42 18.11
CA ALA A 158 -4.31 -10.25 16.99
C ALA A 158 -4.55 -9.57 15.63
N ALA A 159 -5.70 -8.92 15.43
CA ALA A 159 -6.01 -8.22 14.19
C ALA A 159 -5.07 -7.02 13.99
N TYR A 160 -4.83 -6.25 15.05
CA TYR A 160 -3.91 -5.11 15.00
C TYR A 160 -2.49 -5.53 14.63
N LEU A 161 -1.92 -6.53 15.33
CA LEU A 161 -0.56 -6.98 15.08
C LEU A 161 -0.42 -7.68 13.71
N ALA A 162 -1.47 -8.35 13.23
CA ALA A 162 -1.49 -8.92 11.88
C ALA A 162 -1.40 -7.82 10.81
N GLU A 163 -2.17 -6.74 10.95
CA GLU A 163 -2.08 -5.61 10.02
C GLU A 163 -0.69 -4.96 10.06
N VAL A 164 -0.13 -4.73 11.25
CA VAL A 164 1.22 -4.16 11.38
C VAL A 164 2.26 -5.03 10.66
N ALA A 165 2.18 -6.35 10.83
CA ALA A 165 3.08 -7.28 10.13
C ALA A 165 2.88 -7.24 8.60
N ASP A 166 1.63 -7.14 8.13
CA ASP A 166 1.32 -7.04 6.70
C ASP A 166 1.83 -5.72 6.11
N VAL A 167 1.69 -4.60 6.81
CA VAL A 167 2.19 -3.29 6.39
C VAL A 167 3.72 -3.25 6.34
N LEU A 168 4.42 -3.86 7.31
CA LEU A 168 5.89 -3.96 7.25
C LEU A 168 6.38 -4.81 6.06
N ASP A 169 5.67 -5.89 5.73
CA ASP A 169 6.05 -6.79 4.64
C ASP A 169 5.69 -6.23 3.24
N HIS A 170 4.52 -5.61 3.13
CA HIS A 170 3.88 -5.26 1.86
C HIS A 170 3.74 -3.75 1.61
N GLY A 171 3.95 -2.91 2.63
CA GLY A 171 3.61 -1.49 2.61
C GLY A 171 2.13 -1.24 2.87
N GLY A 172 1.75 0.04 2.90
CA GLY A 172 0.39 0.48 3.25
C GLY A 172 0.37 1.21 4.58
N LEU A 173 -0.80 1.27 5.20
CA LEU A 173 -1.05 2.02 6.41
C LEU A 173 -1.64 1.12 7.49
N ALA A 174 -1.12 1.22 8.70
CA ALA A 174 -1.72 0.65 9.90
C ALA A 174 -2.08 1.80 10.84
N ASP A 175 -3.34 1.87 11.26
CA ASP A 175 -3.85 2.96 12.12
C ASP A 175 -3.60 4.36 11.50
N GLY A 176 -3.77 4.48 10.18
CA GLY A 176 -3.52 5.70 9.42
C GLY A 176 -2.05 6.09 9.25
N CYS A 177 -1.12 5.28 9.78
CA CYS A 177 0.31 5.57 9.78
C CYS A 177 1.09 4.63 8.83
N ALA A 178 2.09 5.18 8.15
CA ALA A 178 3.09 4.46 7.37
C ALA A 178 4.38 4.28 8.18
N PRO A 179 5.14 3.19 7.95
CA PRO A 179 6.43 2.97 8.58
C PRO A 179 7.56 3.72 7.86
N TYR A 180 8.44 4.34 8.65
CA TYR A 180 9.66 5.03 8.24
C TYR A 180 10.85 4.59 9.09
N LEU A 181 12.06 4.83 8.59
CA LEU A 181 13.30 4.74 9.34
C LEU A 181 13.85 6.15 9.58
N ILE A 182 14.23 6.44 10.83
CA ILE A 182 14.94 7.66 11.20
C ILE A 182 16.46 7.46 11.07
N GLY A 183 17.25 8.51 11.27
CA GLY A 183 18.68 8.54 10.91
C GLY A 183 19.59 7.48 11.56
N ASP A 184 19.20 6.85 12.66
CA ASP A 184 19.90 5.75 13.32
C ASP A 184 19.34 4.36 12.99
N GLY A 185 18.39 4.29 12.05
CA GLY A 185 17.72 3.06 11.64
C GLY A 185 16.64 2.60 12.62
N GLU A 186 16.20 3.42 13.58
CA GLU A 186 15.01 3.12 14.36
C GLU A 186 13.73 3.24 13.50
N LEU A 187 12.78 2.36 13.75
CA LEU A 187 11.43 2.41 13.19
C LEU A 187 10.65 3.57 13.80
N TRP A 188 9.97 4.30 12.93
CA TRP A 188 9.06 5.39 13.24
C TRP A 188 7.78 5.25 12.44
N TRP A 189 6.63 5.43 13.08
CA TRP A 189 5.34 5.48 12.40
C TRP A 189 4.82 6.90 12.35
N ASP A 190 4.40 7.35 11.18
CA ASP A 190 3.84 8.69 10.97
C ASP A 190 2.82 8.68 9.82
N LEU A 191 2.17 9.81 9.57
CA LEU A 191 1.26 9.95 8.45
C LEU A 191 1.97 9.68 7.11
N GLU A 192 1.20 9.17 6.14
CA GLU A 192 1.70 8.94 4.80
C GLU A 192 2.18 10.23 4.13
N GLY A 193 3.36 10.20 3.53
CA GLY A 193 3.94 11.34 2.82
C GLY A 193 4.75 12.29 3.70
N GLU A 194 4.88 12.03 5.00
CA GLU A 194 5.81 12.76 5.86
C GLU A 194 7.27 12.54 5.42
N THR A 195 8.06 13.61 5.49
CA THR A 195 9.42 13.63 4.92
C THR A 195 10.51 13.97 5.94
N GLU A 196 10.16 14.53 7.09
CA GLU A 196 11.10 14.87 8.15
C GLU A 196 10.50 14.74 9.55
N LEU A 197 11.32 14.38 10.52
CA LEU A 197 11.01 14.36 11.94
C LEU A 197 12.06 15.20 12.68
N ASN A 198 11.64 16.28 13.33
CA ASN A 198 12.53 17.21 14.03
C ASN A 198 13.70 17.76 13.18
N GLY A 199 13.49 17.89 11.86
CA GLY A 199 14.51 18.35 10.90
C GLY A 199 15.48 17.26 10.43
N GLU A 200 15.29 16.00 10.83
CA GLU A 200 15.98 14.85 10.26
C GLU A 200 15.10 14.16 9.22
N PRO A 201 15.66 13.67 8.10
CA PRO A 201 14.87 13.05 7.03
C PRO A 201 14.25 11.73 7.48
N LEU A 202 13.00 11.50 7.08
CA LEU A 202 12.32 10.21 7.20
C LEU A 202 12.52 9.41 5.90
N VAL A 203 12.99 8.17 6.03
CA VAL A 203 13.16 7.26 4.90
C VAL A 203 12.03 6.23 4.93
N PRO A 204 11.22 6.06 3.86
CA PRO A 204 10.20 5.02 3.83
C PRO A 204 10.78 3.64 4.16
N ALA A 205 10.10 2.91 5.03
CA ALA A 205 10.59 1.63 5.49
C ALA A 205 10.59 0.57 4.35
N PRO A 206 11.58 -0.36 4.32
CA PRO A 206 11.61 -1.42 3.33
C PRO A 206 10.38 -2.34 3.38
N THR A 207 9.89 -2.76 2.22
CA THR A 207 8.76 -3.70 2.07
C THR A 207 9.24 -4.99 1.40
N PRO A 208 9.88 -5.91 2.14
CA PRO A 208 10.63 -7.03 1.55
C PRO A 208 9.74 -7.99 0.77
N ALA A 209 8.54 -8.31 1.26
CA ALA A 209 7.62 -9.22 0.57
C ALA A 209 7.06 -8.58 -0.71
N ARG A 210 6.72 -7.29 -0.68
CA ARG A 210 6.35 -6.53 -1.89
C ARG A 210 7.51 -6.49 -2.89
N THR A 211 8.72 -6.19 -2.43
CA THR A 211 9.92 -6.14 -3.27
C THR A 211 10.19 -7.49 -3.93
N ALA A 212 10.09 -8.59 -3.18
CA ALA A 212 10.23 -9.94 -3.70
C ALA A 212 9.14 -10.30 -4.71
N ALA A 213 7.87 -9.95 -4.43
CA ALA A 213 6.76 -10.17 -5.34
C ALA A 213 6.95 -9.41 -6.66
N LEU A 214 7.38 -8.15 -6.60
CA LEU A 214 7.70 -7.33 -7.78
C LEU A 214 8.87 -7.90 -8.58
N ALA A 215 9.91 -8.41 -7.90
CA ALA A 215 11.03 -9.07 -8.58
C ALA A 215 10.60 -10.34 -9.33
N VAL A 216 9.68 -11.13 -8.75
CA VAL A 216 9.08 -12.29 -9.44
C VAL A 216 8.25 -11.83 -10.64
N ARG A 217 7.37 -10.84 -10.48
CA ARG A 217 6.54 -10.32 -11.57
C ARG A 217 7.35 -9.70 -12.70
N ALA A 218 8.50 -9.10 -12.41
CA ALA A 218 9.40 -8.59 -13.45
C ALA A 218 9.88 -9.68 -14.43
N SER A 219 9.86 -10.95 -14.01
CA SER A 219 10.22 -12.10 -14.87
C SER A 219 9.05 -12.69 -15.65
N TRP A 220 7.81 -12.24 -15.39
CA TRP A 220 6.62 -12.76 -16.05
C TRP A 220 6.59 -12.39 -17.54
N SER A 221 6.14 -13.33 -18.34
CA SER A 221 5.79 -13.15 -19.74
C SER A 221 4.49 -12.36 -19.88
N LEU A 222 4.21 -11.86 -21.10
CA LEU A 222 2.95 -11.16 -21.37
C LEU A 222 1.71 -12.03 -21.11
N PRO A 223 1.68 -13.34 -21.47
CA PRO A 223 0.56 -14.20 -21.10
C PRO A 223 0.36 -14.38 -19.60
N GLU A 224 1.43 -14.35 -18.81
CA GLU A 224 1.32 -14.38 -17.33
C GLU A 224 0.79 -13.04 -16.79
N LEU A 225 1.14 -11.92 -17.43
CA LEU A 225 0.69 -10.58 -17.03
C LEU A 225 -0.73 -10.23 -17.50
N LEU A 226 -1.14 -10.66 -18.70
CA LEU A 226 -2.37 -10.23 -19.37
C LEU A 226 -3.34 -11.39 -19.69
N GLY A 227 -2.93 -12.63 -19.46
CA GLY A 227 -3.64 -13.81 -19.95
C GLY A 227 -3.38 -14.10 -21.44
N GLU A 228 -4.10 -15.09 -21.97
CA GLU A 228 -3.98 -15.49 -23.37
C GLU A 228 -4.34 -14.33 -24.33
N PRO A 229 -3.71 -14.24 -25.52
CA PRO A 229 -4.05 -13.25 -26.54
C PRO A 229 -5.55 -13.19 -26.85
N VAL A 230 -6.11 -11.98 -26.88
CA VAL A 230 -7.55 -11.77 -27.10
C VAL A 230 -7.91 -11.53 -28.57
N ARG A 231 -6.92 -11.39 -29.45
CA ARG A 231 -7.08 -11.20 -30.89
C ARG A 231 -6.63 -12.44 -31.69
N PRO A 232 -7.24 -12.74 -32.84
CA PRO A 232 -6.79 -13.81 -33.72
C PRO A 232 -5.37 -13.55 -34.24
N ALA A 233 -4.54 -14.60 -34.25
CA ALA A 233 -3.17 -14.50 -34.71
C ALA A 233 -3.09 -14.07 -36.20
N GLY A 234 -2.31 -13.01 -36.47
CA GLY A 234 -1.88 -12.63 -37.81
C GLY A 234 -2.78 -11.67 -38.59
N GLU A 235 -4.07 -11.52 -38.26
CA GLU A 235 -4.95 -10.58 -38.97
C GLU A 235 -4.60 -9.12 -38.65
N ASP A 236 -4.58 -8.76 -37.35
CA ASP A 236 -4.33 -7.38 -36.92
C ASP A 236 -2.88 -6.95 -37.19
N ALA A 237 -1.92 -7.88 -37.18
CA ALA A 237 -0.53 -7.60 -37.53
C ALA A 237 -0.42 -7.04 -38.96
N LEU A 238 -1.10 -7.67 -39.94
CA LEU A 238 -1.11 -7.20 -41.33
C LEU A 238 -1.75 -5.81 -41.46
N VAL A 239 -2.75 -5.50 -40.64
CA VAL A 239 -3.40 -4.18 -40.63
C VAL A 239 -2.45 -3.12 -40.07
N ILE A 240 -1.77 -3.41 -38.97
CA ILE A 240 -0.79 -2.51 -38.35
C ILE A 240 0.40 -2.27 -39.30
N GLU A 241 0.90 -3.31 -39.96
CA GLU A 241 1.97 -3.19 -40.94
C GLU A 241 1.55 -2.39 -42.19
N ALA A 242 0.31 -2.56 -42.66
CA ALA A 242 -0.23 -1.74 -43.74
C ALA A 242 -0.32 -0.26 -43.33
N LEU A 243 -0.78 0.01 -42.10
CA LEU A 243 -0.86 1.35 -41.55
C LEU A 243 0.53 2.00 -41.42
N ALA A 244 1.52 1.25 -40.94
CA ALA A 244 2.90 1.70 -40.86
C ALA A 244 3.46 2.08 -42.25
N ARG A 245 3.16 1.28 -43.29
CA ARG A 245 3.53 1.60 -44.69
C ARG A 245 2.84 2.87 -45.19
N ASP A 246 1.54 3.02 -44.93
CA ASP A 246 0.79 4.22 -45.30
C ASP A 246 1.38 5.48 -44.65
N TRP A 247 1.87 5.34 -43.41
CA TRP A 247 2.50 6.41 -42.64
C TRP A 247 4.00 6.56 -42.91
N SER A 248 4.56 5.74 -43.82
CA SER A 248 5.98 5.74 -44.18
C SER A 248 6.93 5.53 -42.99
N VAL A 249 6.56 4.66 -42.05
CA VAL A 249 7.36 4.28 -40.87
C VAL A 249 7.57 2.77 -40.80
N VAL A 250 8.61 2.36 -40.06
CA VAL A 250 8.84 0.96 -39.68
C VAL A 250 8.70 0.87 -38.17
N LEU A 251 7.65 0.19 -37.71
CA LEU A 251 7.35 0.03 -36.30
C LEU A 251 8.20 -1.09 -35.67
N PRO A 252 8.49 -1.02 -34.35
CA PRO A 252 9.20 -2.08 -33.65
C PRO A 252 8.46 -3.43 -33.77
N PRO A 253 9.15 -4.54 -34.10
CA PRO A 253 8.49 -5.85 -34.26
C PRO A 253 7.80 -6.35 -32.99
N ASP A 254 8.38 -6.07 -31.82
CA ASP A 254 7.80 -6.39 -30.51
C ASP A 254 6.50 -5.59 -30.28
N TYR A 255 6.48 -4.31 -30.65
CA TYR A 255 5.26 -3.51 -30.63
C TYR A 255 4.15 -4.11 -31.51
N VAL A 256 4.45 -4.42 -32.77
CA VAL A 256 3.47 -5.00 -33.70
C VAL A 256 2.90 -6.31 -33.16
N ALA A 257 3.76 -7.19 -32.62
CA ALA A 257 3.33 -8.45 -32.04
C ALA A 257 2.32 -8.22 -30.88
N VAL A 258 2.65 -7.35 -29.93
CA VAL A 258 1.79 -7.08 -28.76
C VAL A 258 0.50 -6.36 -29.16
N ALA A 259 0.59 -5.31 -29.97
CA ALA A 259 -0.57 -4.57 -30.46
C ALA A 259 -1.52 -5.45 -31.30
N SER A 260 -0.98 -6.42 -32.04
CA SER A 260 -1.81 -7.38 -32.78
C SER A 260 -2.48 -8.44 -31.90
N ALA A 261 -1.90 -8.78 -30.75
CA ALA A 261 -2.38 -9.84 -29.87
C ALA A 261 -3.34 -9.32 -28.78
N TYR A 262 -3.07 -8.12 -28.26
CA TYR A 262 -3.73 -7.52 -27.11
C TYR A 262 -4.31 -6.14 -27.41
N GLY A 263 -4.18 -5.63 -28.63
CA GLY A 263 -4.64 -4.28 -28.95
C GLY A 263 -6.16 -4.11 -28.88
N ASP A 264 -6.57 -2.85 -28.75
CA ASP A 264 -7.94 -2.40 -28.63
C ASP A 264 -8.62 -3.00 -27.38
N THR A 265 -7.90 -2.98 -26.25
CA THR A 265 -8.36 -3.44 -24.94
C THR A 265 -8.13 -2.38 -23.87
N MET A 266 -9.01 -2.37 -22.87
CA MET A 266 -8.74 -1.79 -21.57
C MET A 266 -8.04 -2.81 -20.68
N ILE A 267 -6.90 -2.44 -20.10
CA ILE A 267 -6.12 -3.25 -19.16
C ILE A 267 -6.38 -2.72 -17.75
N SER A 268 -6.94 -3.58 -16.90
CA SER A 268 -7.29 -3.29 -15.50
C SER A 268 -8.10 -2.01 -15.31
N ASP A 269 -9.06 -1.76 -16.20
CA ASP A 269 -9.91 -0.56 -16.22
C ASP A 269 -9.15 0.78 -16.21
N TYR A 270 -7.85 0.76 -16.52
CA TYR A 270 -6.96 1.91 -16.35
C TYR A 270 -6.25 2.30 -17.63
N LEU A 271 -5.64 1.35 -18.32
CA LEU A 271 -4.81 1.60 -19.50
C LEU A 271 -5.50 1.10 -20.76
N TYR A 272 -5.91 2.01 -21.65
CA TYR A 272 -6.42 1.64 -22.95
C TYR A 272 -5.27 1.51 -23.96
N PHE A 273 -5.04 0.30 -24.44
CA PHE A 273 -3.96 -0.03 -25.37
C PHE A 273 -4.50 -0.10 -26.82
N PHE A 274 -3.93 0.72 -27.71
CA PHE A 274 -4.39 0.82 -29.09
C PHE A 274 -3.92 -0.39 -29.92
N GLY A 275 -4.89 -1.06 -30.54
CA GLY A 275 -4.67 -2.05 -31.59
C GLY A 275 -4.84 -1.43 -32.98
N ALA A 276 -5.03 -2.28 -33.98
CA ALA A 276 -5.18 -1.87 -35.37
C ALA A 276 -6.27 -0.79 -35.57
N ARG A 277 -7.39 -0.89 -34.84
CA ARG A 277 -8.53 0.04 -34.98
C ARG A 277 -8.27 1.35 -34.25
N GLY A 278 -7.79 1.27 -33.01
CA GLY A 278 -7.45 2.41 -32.17
C GLY A 278 -6.38 3.28 -32.82
N LEU A 279 -5.33 2.68 -33.36
CA LEU A 279 -4.25 3.38 -34.05
C LEU A 279 -4.75 4.21 -35.23
N ARG A 280 -5.54 3.60 -36.12
CA ARG A 280 -6.10 4.30 -37.28
C ARG A 280 -7.00 5.45 -36.85
N ALA A 281 -7.96 5.18 -35.96
CA ALA A 281 -8.93 6.18 -35.52
C ALA A 281 -8.25 7.34 -34.76
N TYR A 282 -7.23 7.05 -33.95
CA TYR A 282 -6.47 8.08 -33.26
C TYR A 282 -5.66 8.94 -34.23
N GLY A 283 -4.91 8.31 -35.15
CA GLY A 283 -4.11 9.02 -36.15
C GLY A 283 -4.97 9.94 -37.03
N GLU A 284 -6.12 9.46 -37.52
CA GLU A 284 -7.03 10.26 -38.35
C GLU A 284 -7.65 11.45 -37.60
N ARG A 285 -7.95 11.30 -36.30
CA ARG A 285 -8.51 12.39 -35.48
C ARG A 285 -7.49 13.44 -35.07
N ASN A 286 -6.22 13.05 -34.90
CA ASN A 286 -5.18 13.91 -34.33
C ASN A 286 -4.19 14.46 -35.36
N ALA A 287 -4.37 14.14 -36.66
CA ALA A 287 -3.57 14.72 -37.72
C ALA A 287 -4.32 15.77 -38.56
N PRO A 288 -3.67 16.90 -38.92
CA PRO A 288 -2.40 17.40 -38.39
C PRO A 288 -2.61 18.28 -37.15
N GLY A 289 -2.28 17.77 -35.97
CA GLY A 289 -2.09 18.59 -34.76
C GLY A 289 -0.70 19.22 -34.75
N ALA A 290 -0.62 20.54 -34.66
CA ALA A 290 0.66 21.23 -34.46
C ALA A 290 1.29 20.80 -33.12
N PRO A 291 2.63 20.74 -33.02
CA PRO A 291 3.30 20.53 -31.74
C PRO A 291 2.79 21.52 -30.69
N SER A 292 2.65 21.04 -29.46
CA SER A 292 2.17 21.82 -28.33
C SER A 292 3.14 21.68 -27.16
N PRO A 293 3.08 22.55 -26.14
CA PRO A 293 3.89 22.39 -24.93
C PRO A 293 3.71 21.01 -24.26
N SER A 294 2.54 20.39 -24.42
CA SER A 294 2.21 19.07 -23.86
C SER A 294 2.68 17.89 -24.71
N VAL A 295 2.81 18.06 -26.02
CA VAL A 295 3.31 17.04 -26.97
C VAL A 295 4.23 17.77 -27.94
N PRO A 296 5.54 17.76 -27.69
CA PRO A 296 6.51 18.57 -28.43
C PRO A 296 6.83 18.00 -29.83
N HIS A 297 6.21 16.88 -30.20
CA HIS A 297 6.42 16.21 -31.47
C HIS A 297 5.16 16.25 -32.36
N PRO A 298 5.31 16.24 -33.70
CA PRO A 298 4.20 15.87 -34.56
C PRO A 298 3.74 14.44 -34.21
N VAL A 299 2.46 14.13 -34.42
CA VAL A 299 1.89 12.80 -34.18
C VAL A 299 1.56 12.13 -35.51
N LEU A 300 1.87 10.84 -35.64
CA LEU A 300 1.54 10.06 -36.83
C LEU A 300 0.03 10.14 -37.13
N PRO A 301 -0.38 10.24 -38.41
CA PRO A 301 0.39 10.08 -39.66
C PRO A 301 1.29 11.25 -40.11
N THR A 302 1.43 12.33 -39.35
CA THR A 302 2.32 13.44 -39.74
C THR A 302 3.76 12.95 -39.87
N SER A 303 4.41 13.27 -40.99
CA SER A 303 5.78 12.81 -41.28
C SER A 303 6.77 13.18 -40.17
N GLY A 304 7.62 12.22 -39.78
CA GLY A 304 8.55 12.36 -38.65
C GLY A 304 7.86 12.38 -37.27
N GLY A 305 6.58 11.99 -37.21
CA GLY A 305 5.79 12.00 -35.99
C GLY A 305 6.02 10.81 -35.07
N VAL A 306 5.59 10.98 -33.82
CA VAL A 306 5.54 9.94 -32.79
C VAL A 306 4.25 9.13 -32.93
N LEU A 307 4.30 7.85 -32.56
CA LEU A 307 3.14 6.96 -32.57
C LEU A 307 2.42 7.04 -31.23
N ALA A 308 1.19 7.53 -31.16
CA ALA A 308 0.38 7.32 -29.96
C ALA A 308 -0.10 5.86 -29.91
N PHE A 309 0.17 5.15 -28.82
CA PHE A 309 -0.19 3.73 -28.68
C PHE A 309 -1.15 3.42 -27.54
N GLY A 310 -1.49 4.40 -26.71
CA GLY A 310 -2.45 4.20 -25.64
C GLY A 310 -2.67 5.45 -24.82
N HIS A 311 -3.60 5.35 -23.88
CA HIS A 311 -3.87 6.39 -22.89
C HIS A 311 -4.38 5.78 -21.60
N THR A 312 -4.17 6.48 -20.49
CA THR A 312 -4.74 6.12 -19.18
C THR A 312 -6.12 6.75 -19.01
N ILE A 313 -6.94 6.24 -18.09
CA ILE A 313 -8.20 6.88 -17.69
C ILE A 313 -7.99 8.27 -17.08
N GLU A 314 -6.80 8.52 -16.52
CA GLU A 314 -6.41 9.82 -16.01
C GLU A 314 -6.06 10.82 -17.12
N GLY A 315 -5.99 10.35 -18.37
CA GLY A 315 -5.75 11.17 -19.56
C GLY A 315 -4.28 11.35 -19.90
N ASP A 316 -3.39 10.55 -19.32
CA ASP A 316 -2.01 10.44 -19.82
C ASP A 316 -2.03 9.82 -21.21
N ARG A 317 -1.08 10.23 -22.05
CA ARG A 317 -0.97 9.71 -23.41
C ARG A 317 0.39 9.09 -23.60
N LEU A 318 0.40 7.88 -24.17
CA LEU A 318 1.61 7.08 -24.36
C LEU A 318 2.02 7.09 -25.82
N PHE A 319 3.32 7.29 -26.05
CA PHE A 319 3.89 7.47 -27.37
C PHE A 319 5.13 6.60 -27.58
N LEU A 320 5.34 6.14 -28.81
CA LEU A 320 6.65 5.69 -29.29
C LEU A 320 7.31 6.80 -30.09
N VAL A 321 8.55 7.11 -29.72
CA VAL A 321 9.37 8.15 -30.35
C VAL A 321 10.47 7.48 -31.19
N PRO A 322 10.54 7.76 -32.50
CA PRO A 322 11.58 7.22 -33.36
C PRO A 322 12.91 7.96 -33.18
N HIS A 323 14.02 7.23 -33.20
CA HIS A 323 15.38 7.75 -33.15
C HIS A 323 16.12 7.58 -34.48
N ALA A 324 17.19 8.35 -34.66
CA ALA A 324 17.99 8.37 -35.90
C ALA A 324 18.68 7.03 -36.21
N ASP A 325 18.92 6.20 -35.20
CA ASP A 325 19.49 4.85 -35.32
C ASP A 325 18.45 3.78 -35.69
N GLY A 326 17.18 4.17 -35.83
CA GLY A 326 16.05 3.28 -36.13
C GLY A 326 15.42 2.63 -34.92
N SER A 327 15.93 2.90 -33.70
CA SER A 327 15.28 2.47 -32.46
C SER A 327 14.05 3.34 -32.15
N TRP A 328 13.17 2.82 -31.29
CA TRP A 328 12.03 3.57 -30.77
C TRP A 328 12.00 3.44 -29.24
N THR A 329 11.71 4.53 -28.56
CA THR A 329 11.54 4.55 -27.10
C THR A 329 10.16 5.01 -26.69
N VAL A 330 9.71 4.60 -25.50
CA VAL A 330 8.46 5.08 -24.92
C VAL A 330 8.65 6.47 -24.31
N SER A 331 7.69 7.35 -24.58
CA SER A 331 7.52 8.62 -23.90
C SER A 331 6.04 8.80 -23.53
N ALA A 332 5.77 9.61 -22.51
CA ALA A 332 4.42 9.88 -22.05
C ALA A 332 4.19 11.39 -21.89
N PHE A 333 3.00 11.86 -22.27
CA PHE A 333 2.48 13.09 -21.69
C PHE A 333 1.75 12.73 -20.41
N ARG A 334 2.27 13.17 -19.26
CA ARG A 334 1.68 12.89 -17.95
C ARG A 334 0.79 14.06 -17.55
N ARG A 335 -0.52 13.84 -17.55
CA ARG A 335 -1.51 14.90 -17.32
C ARG A 335 -1.38 15.48 -15.92
N GLY A 336 -1.19 14.64 -14.90
CA GLY A 336 -1.03 15.07 -13.51
C GLY A 336 0.12 16.07 -13.31
N TRP A 337 1.23 15.85 -14.01
CA TRP A 337 2.44 16.70 -13.96
C TRP A 337 2.43 17.80 -15.03
N ALA A 338 1.53 17.70 -16.01
CA ALA A 338 1.46 18.55 -17.19
C ALA A 338 2.79 18.60 -17.99
N ASP A 339 3.54 17.50 -18.02
CA ASP A 339 4.85 17.41 -18.65
C ASP A 339 4.99 16.30 -19.69
N TRP A 340 6.02 16.42 -20.51
CA TRP A 340 6.48 15.37 -21.41
C TRP A 340 7.62 14.62 -20.73
N HIS A 341 7.49 13.30 -20.63
CA HIS A 341 8.43 12.43 -19.95
C HIS A 341 8.99 11.39 -20.92
N ASP A 342 10.30 11.47 -21.18
CA ASP A 342 11.03 10.49 -21.99
C ASP A 342 11.61 9.40 -21.09
N THR A 343 11.23 8.14 -21.36
CA THR A 343 11.70 7.01 -20.53
C THR A 343 13.08 6.51 -20.97
N GLY A 344 13.42 6.68 -22.25
CA GLY A 344 14.63 6.10 -22.86
C GLY A 344 14.58 4.57 -23.05
N ILE A 345 13.45 3.93 -22.75
CA ILE A 345 13.29 2.48 -22.77
C ILE A 345 12.49 2.05 -24.01
N GLY A 346 12.88 0.93 -24.63
CA GLY A 346 12.16 0.34 -25.76
C GLY A 346 10.78 -0.21 -25.37
N PHE A 347 9.86 -0.35 -26.33
CA PHE A 347 8.47 -0.73 -26.07
C PHE A 347 8.32 -2.02 -25.25
N GLY A 348 8.90 -3.14 -25.68
CA GLY A 348 8.67 -4.43 -25.03
C GLY A 348 9.22 -4.52 -23.60
N GLU A 349 10.31 -3.81 -23.31
CA GLU A 349 10.85 -3.70 -21.95
C GLU A 349 9.96 -2.81 -21.08
N TRP A 350 9.63 -1.61 -21.58
CA TRP A 350 8.80 -0.65 -20.84
C TRP A 350 7.40 -1.21 -20.58
N PHE A 351 6.74 -1.78 -21.59
CA PHE A 351 5.36 -2.24 -21.48
C PHE A 351 5.22 -3.41 -20.49
N ARG A 352 6.16 -4.37 -20.52
CA ARG A 352 6.18 -5.45 -19.53
C ARG A 352 6.52 -4.94 -18.14
N GLY A 353 7.55 -4.10 -18.01
CA GLY A 353 7.97 -3.57 -16.71
C GLY A 353 6.92 -2.68 -16.06
N ALA A 354 6.21 -1.88 -16.86
CA ALA A 354 5.08 -1.07 -16.41
C ALA A 354 3.96 -1.98 -15.88
N LEU A 355 3.50 -2.98 -16.64
CA LEU A 355 2.45 -3.91 -16.22
C LEU A 355 2.86 -4.82 -15.04
N ALA A 356 4.15 -5.11 -14.90
CA ALA A 356 4.68 -5.84 -13.74
C ALA A 356 4.77 -4.97 -12.48
N GLY A 357 4.57 -3.66 -12.57
CA GLY A 357 4.67 -2.71 -11.46
C GLY A 357 6.10 -2.40 -11.02
N VAL A 358 7.08 -2.57 -11.92
CA VAL A 358 8.50 -2.27 -11.63
C VAL A 358 9.04 -1.06 -12.38
N LEU A 359 8.27 -0.50 -13.31
CA LEU A 359 8.57 0.74 -14.02
C LEU A 359 7.39 1.70 -13.93
N ALA A 360 7.69 3.00 -14.02
CA ALA A 360 6.69 4.09 -14.00
C ALA A 360 5.77 4.06 -12.76
N THR A 361 6.26 3.55 -11.63
CA THR A 361 5.53 3.41 -10.36
C THR A 361 5.18 4.75 -9.71
N ASP A 362 5.78 5.84 -10.17
CA ASP A 362 5.54 7.21 -9.71
C ASP A 362 4.31 7.87 -10.37
N TRP A 363 3.79 7.32 -11.47
CA TRP A 363 2.62 7.88 -12.18
C TRP A 363 1.68 6.85 -12.82
N LEU A 364 1.99 5.56 -12.74
CA LEU A 364 1.05 4.47 -12.99
C LEU A 364 0.56 3.89 -11.67
N PRO A 365 -0.65 3.28 -11.64
CA PRO A 365 -1.22 2.75 -10.42
C PRO A 365 -0.40 1.58 -9.90
N GLU A 366 -0.57 1.31 -8.61
CA GLU A 366 -0.13 0.04 -8.06
C GLU A 366 -1.01 -1.09 -8.63
N TRP A 367 -0.39 -1.91 -9.45
CA TRP A 367 -1.01 -3.01 -10.17
C TRP A 367 -1.37 -4.16 -9.22
N GLU A 368 -2.62 -4.60 -9.23
CA GLU A 368 -3.02 -5.84 -8.57
C GLU A 368 -2.17 -7.05 -9.05
N PRO A 369 -2.05 -8.13 -8.25
CA PRO A 369 -1.13 -9.25 -8.52
C PRO A 369 -1.35 -9.97 -9.86
N GLY A 370 -2.49 -9.77 -10.51
CA GLY A 370 -2.79 -10.24 -11.86
C GLY A 370 -3.20 -11.72 -11.97
N PRO A 371 -3.44 -12.23 -13.19
CA PRO A 371 -3.29 -11.52 -14.48
C PRO A 371 -4.24 -10.32 -14.59
N HIS A 372 -3.78 -9.27 -15.27
CA HIS A 372 -4.54 -8.05 -15.48
C HIS A 372 -5.80 -8.34 -16.29
N PRO A 373 -7.01 -7.99 -15.79
CA PRO A 373 -8.21 -8.21 -16.55
C PRO A 373 -8.19 -7.38 -17.83
N LEU A 374 -8.62 -8.00 -18.91
CA LEU A 374 -8.72 -7.38 -20.23
C LEU A 374 -10.18 -7.22 -20.61
N GLU A 375 -10.59 -5.99 -20.90
CA GLU A 375 -11.88 -5.71 -21.51
C GLU A 375 -11.69 -5.29 -22.95
N LEU A 376 -12.44 -5.90 -23.88
CA LEU A 376 -12.42 -5.46 -25.27
C LEU A 376 -12.98 -4.03 -25.35
N GLY A 377 -12.20 -3.12 -25.93
CA GLY A 377 -12.64 -1.75 -26.15
C GLY A 377 -13.94 -1.69 -26.94
N PRO A 378 -14.77 -0.66 -26.74
CA PRO A 378 -15.98 -0.49 -27.53
C PRO A 378 -15.60 -0.52 -29.02
N ASP A 379 -16.35 -1.27 -29.83
CA ASP A 379 -16.32 -1.11 -31.28
C ASP A 379 -16.41 0.40 -31.55
N ALA A 380 -15.61 0.91 -32.48
CA ALA A 380 -15.33 2.34 -32.72
C ALA A 380 -16.54 3.24 -33.09
N ARG A 381 -17.76 2.84 -32.72
CA ARG A 381 -19.02 3.58 -32.82
C ARG A 381 -19.54 4.14 -31.48
N ALA A 382 -18.88 3.95 -30.34
CA ALA A 382 -19.40 4.38 -29.04
C ALA A 382 -18.40 5.10 -28.12
N ALA A 383 -17.52 5.94 -28.68
CA ALA A 383 -16.81 6.96 -27.90
C ALA A 383 -17.15 8.33 -28.50
N ALA A 384 -18.27 8.88 -28.04
CA ALA A 384 -18.77 10.21 -28.36
C ALA A 384 -18.09 11.27 -27.49
#